data_AF-A0A497Q756-F1
#
_entry.id   AF-A0A497Q756-F1
#
_cell.length_a   1.000
_cell.length_b   1.000
_cell.length_c   1.000
_cell.angle_alpha   90.00
_cell.angle_beta   90.00
_cell.angle_gamma   90.00
#
_symmetry.space_group_name_H-M   'P 1'
#
loop_
_entity.id
_entity.type
_entity.pdbx_description
1 polymer ?
#
loop_
_entity_poly.entity_id
_entity_poly.type
_entity_poly.pdbx_seq_one_letter_code
_entity_poly.pdbx_strand_id
1 'polypeptide(L)'
;MSSKRSILGVWVIERGSGRNLVSRAYSDAVKLDMDLIAPFLSATHTFIDKASNETLRTIDTETNRYVWEANDYLLFVMVVAKAARIGHMRFMLEYALNEFMKTQVPEGSDIADVLENWHGRTSTFKKFGKFIDELVAQYEETDEVLVAGKSMDCLEVMSHLFRGIMRVKTTKANKRKIVNRVLGLMEAMLDRYPFLKTIPIDVAGIEVLQIDVYSVSYQHLRDALEELFRLLAKATREIVSDKAYRDMVFNEVMPYVKRDIKRLQTYAILDDVIRYMF
;
A
#
# COMPACT_ATOMS: atom_id res chain seq x y z
N MET A 1 11.70 -11.85 0.57
CA MET A 1 10.25 -11.60 0.61
C MET A 1 9.96 -10.80 1.87
N SER A 2 9.54 -9.54 1.72
CA SER A 2 9.15 -8.67 2.83
C SER A 2 7.89 -9.25 3.49
N SER A 3 7.96 -9.62 4.77
CA SER A 3 6.87 -10.23 5.54
C SER A 3 5.76 -9.26 5.95
N LYS A 4 5.59 -8.14 5.24
CA LYS A 4 4.58 -7.13 5.55
C LYS A 4 3.22 -7.55 5.00
N ARG A 5 2.52 -8.42 5.73
CA ARG A 5 1.10 -8.70 5.51
C ARG A 5 0.26 -7.51 5.98
N SER A 6 -0.73 -7.14 5.20
CA SER A 6 -1.73 -6.13 5.61
C SER A 6 -2.70 -6.71 6.62
N ILE A 7 -3.07 -7.98 6.48
CA ILE A 7 -3.96 -8.72 7.37
C ILE A 7 -3.14 -9.64 8.27
N LEU A 8 -3.22 -9.39 9.58
CA LEU A 8 -2.46 -10.11 10.60
C LEU A 8 -3.24 -11.31 11.15
N GLY A 9 -4.57 -11.21 11.15
CA GLY A 9 -5.45 -12.33 11.46
C GLY A 9 -6.93 -11.99 11.33
N VAL A 10 -7.76 -13.03 11.32
CA VAL A 10 -9.23 -12.97 11.22
C VAL A 10 -9.86 -13.92 12.23
N TRP A 11 -10.90 -13.45 12.92
CA TRP A 11 -11.67 -14.19 13.90
C TRP A 11 -13.16 -14.05 13.63
N VAL A 12 -13.89 -15.13 13.87
CA VAL A 12 -15.35 -15.18 13.86
C VAL A 12 -15.79 -15.64 15.23
N ILE A 13 -16.51 -14.78 15.95
CA ILE A 13 -16.88 -14.95 17.34
C ILE A 13 -18.38 -15.04 17.46
N GLU A 14 -18.87 -16.02 18.21
CA GLU A 14 -20.26 -16.07 18.65
C GLU A 14 -20.48 -15.02 19.75
N ARG A 15 -21.40 -14.08 19.56
CA ARG A 15 -21.62 -12.96 20.49
C ARG A 15 -22.16 -13.40 21.85
N GLY A 16 -23.07 -14.39 21.86
CA GLY A 16 -23.71 -14.86 23.09
C GLY A 16 -22.75 -15.51 24.07
N SER A 17 -21.86 -16.38 23.56
CA SER A 17 -20.93 -17.16 24.39
C SER A 17 -19.50 -16.62 24.40
N GLY A 18 -19.14 -15.75 23.45
CA GLY A 18 -17.76 -15.32 23.20
C GLY A 18 -16.87 -16.39 22.56
N ARG A 19 -17.42 -17.54 22.14
CA ARG A 19 -16.63 -18.63 21.54
C ARG A 19 -16.17 -18.29 20.13
N ASN A 20 -14.92 -18.63 19.83
CA ASN A 20 -14.37 -18.53 18.48
C ASN A 20 -14.90 -19.68 17.61
N LEU A 21 -15.67 -19.33 16.57
CA LEU A 21 -16.11 -20.25 15.52
C LEU A 21 -14.96 -20.53 14.54
N VAL A 22 -14.23 -19.48 14.17
CA VAL A 22 -13.05 -19.52 13.30
C VAL A 22 -11.98 -18.60 13.87
N SER A 23 -10.74 -19.08 13.89
CA SER A 23 -9.56 -18.32 14.26
C SER A 23 -8.47 -18.58 13.22
N ARG A 24 -7.95 -17.50 12.64
CA ARG A 24 -6.86 -17.52 11.65
C ARG A 24 -5.85 -16.43 11.98
N ALA A 25 -4.72 -16.85 12.52
CA ALA A 25 -3.58 -15.96 12.74
C ALA A 25 -2.57 -16.12 11.61
N TYR A 26 -2.34 -15.04 10.87
CA TYR A 26 -1.39 -14.97 9.75
C TYR A 26 -0.04 -14.39 10.16
N SER A 27 0.04 -13.81 11.36
CA SER A 27 1.25 -13.27 11.97
C SER A 27 1.38 -13.76 13.41
N ASP A 28 2.62 -14.03 13.84
CA ASP A 28 2.90 -14.42 15.23
C ASP A 28 2.61 -13.28 16.23
N ALA A 29 2.62 -12.02 15.76
CA ALA A 29 2.34 -10.85 16.57
C ALA A 29 0.91 -10.80 17.13
N VAL A 30 -0.02 -11.59 16.60
CA VAL A 30 -1.44 -11.58 17.01
C VAL A 30 -1.93 -12.93 17.53
N LYS A 31 -1.05 -13.93 17.62
CA LYS A 31 -1.43 -15.28 18.09
C LYS A 31 -1.83 -15.32 19.57
N LEU A 32 -1.15 -14.56 20.43
CA LEU A 32 -1.38 -14.55 21.88
C LEU A 32 -2.43 -13.53 22.31
N ASP A 33 -2.50 -12.39 21.61
CA ASP A 33 -3.36 -11.29 22.03
C ASP A 33 -4.85 -11.57 21.77
N MET A 34 -5.19 -12.42 20.80
CA MET A 34 -6.58 -12.52 20.33
C MET A 34 -7.49 -13.41 21.17
N ASP A 35 -6.95 -14.38 21.90
CA ASP A 35 -7.73 -15.10 22.92
C ASP A 35 -8.15 -14.16 24.08
N LEU A 36 -7.41 -13.06 24.28
CA LEU A 36 -7.70 -12.03 25.27
C LEU A 36 -8.56 -10.89 24.68
N ILE A 37 -8.31 -10.51 23.43
CA ILE A 37 -8.94 -9.38 22.76
C ILE A 37 -10.34 -9.73 22.23
N ALA A 38 -10.60 -10.98 21.82
CA ALA A 38 -11.93 -11.38 21.34
C ALA A 38 -13.05 -11.17 22.40
N PRO A 39 -12.87 -11.60 23.68
CA PRO A 39 -13.78 -11.26 24.76
C PRO A 39 -13.90 -9.75 25.00
N PHE A 40 -12.78 -9.01 24.94
CA PHE A 40 -12.77 -7.56 25.11
C PHE A 40 -13.53 -6.83 23.99
N LEU A 41 -13.37 -7.23 22.74
CA LEU A 41 -14.08 -6.65 21.60
C LEU A 41 -15.57 -7.00 21.64
N SER A 42 -15.94 -8.22 22.04
CA SER A 42 -17.35 -8.58 22.26
C SER A 42 -18.01 -7.70 23.33
N ALA A 43 -17.32 -7.49 24.46
CA ALA A 43 -17.77 -6.61 25.52
C ALA A 43 -17.84 -5.13 25.07
N THR A 44 -16.82 -4.67 24.35
CA THR A 44 -16.73 -3.30 23.82
C THR A 44 -17.81 -3.03 22.77
N HIS A 45 -18.10 -3.99 21.90
CA HIS A 45 -19.19 -3.89 20.93
C HIS A 45 -20.55 -3.79 21.61
N THR A 46 -20.80 -4.61 22.63
CA THR A 46 -22.03 -4.54 23.42
C THR A 46 -22.21 -3.17 24.09
N PHE A 47 -21.10 -2.55 24.49
CA PHE A 47 -21.09 -1.18 25.00
C PHE A 47 -21.34 -0.14 23.89
N ILE A 48 -20.70 -0.26 22.72
CA ILE A 48 -20.86 0.65 21.57
C ILE A 48 -22.30 0.61 21.02
N ASP A 49 -22.90 -0.57 20.89
CA ASP A 49 -24.29 -0.75 20.46
C ASP A 49 -25.26 -0.02 21.41
N LYS A 50 -25.03 -0.15 22.73
CA LYS A 50 -25.82 0.54 23.75
C LYS A 50 -25.58 2.06 23.77
N ALA A 51 -24.44 2.52 23.27
CA ALA A 51 -24.06 3.93 23.19
C ALA A 51 -24.46 4.62 21.87
N SER A 52 -25.27 3.97 21.02
CA SER A 52 -25.94 4.55 19.85
C SER A 52 -25.03 5.04 18.71
N ASN A 53 -23.76 4.59 18.65
CA ASN A 53 -22.83 4.98 17.59
C ASN A 53 -22.50 3.78 16.70
N GLU A 54 -23.33 3.52 15.68
CA GLU A 54 -23.08 2.56 14.60
C GLU A 54 -21.78 2.82 13.79
N THR A 55 -21.11 3.95 14.07
CA THR A 55 -19.97 4.48 13.32
C THR A 55 -18.62 3.95 13.78
N LEU A 56 -18.51 3.43 15.00
CA LEU A 56 -17.28 2.81 15.50
C LEU A 56 -17.23 1.36 15.04
N ARG A 57 -16.62 1.13 13.88
CA ARG A 57 -16.28 -0.22 13.34
C ARG A 57 -14.77 -0.48 13.31
N THR A 58 -14.00 0.41 13.94
CA THR A 58 -12.54 0.37 13.96
C THR A 58 -11.97 0.89 15.26
N ILE A 59 -10.97 0.19 15.81
CA ILE A 59 -10.16 0.61 16.96
C ILE A 59 -8.70 0.60 16.54
N ASP A 60 -8.03 1.71 16.81
CA ASP A 60 -6.60 1.86 16.61
C ASP A 60 -5.85 1.61 17.92
N THR A 61 -4.94 0.64 17.93
CA THR A 61 -3.94 0.50 19.02
C THR A 61 -2.63 1.18 18.62
N GLU A 62 -1.56 1.04 19.41
CA GLU A 62 -0.25 1.60 19.04
C GLU A 62 0.29 0.93 17.76
N THR A 63 0.18 -0.39 17.68
CA THR A 63 0.85 -1.20 16.65
C THR A 63 -0.07 -1.63 15.51
N ASN A 64 -1.35 -1.86 15.81
CA ASN A 64 -2.30 -2.50 14.90
C ASN A 64 -3.61 -1.72 14.84
N ARG A 65 -4.47 -2.15 13.91
CA ARG A 65 -5.84 -1.68 13.83
C ARG A 65 -6.77 -2.87 13.81
N TYR A 66 -7.86 -2.78 14.57
CA TYR A 66 -8.92 -3.75 14.63
C TYR A 66 -10.06 -3.21 13.80
N VAL A 67 -10.54 -4.00 12.85
CA VAL A 67 -11.72 -3.72 12.04
C VAL A 67 -12.71 -4.82 12.32
N TRP A 68 -13.98 -4.49 12.47
CA TRP A 68 -15.00 -5.51 12.68
C TRP A 68 -16.27 -5.24 11.91
N GLU A 69 -17.02 -6.32 11.70
CA GLU A 69 -18.39 -6.33 11.20
C GLU A 69 -19.19 -7.32 12.06
N ALA A 70 -20.45 -7.01 12.35
CA ALA A 70 -21.24 -7.81 13.27
C ALA A 70 -22.72 -7.86 12.86
N ASN A 71 -23.39 -8.92 13.28
CA ASN A 71 -24.85 -8.98 13.38
C ASN A 71 -25.25 -9.35 14.81
N ASP A 72 -26.50 -9.70 15.06
CA ASP A 72 -27.00 -10.01 16.40
C ASP A 72 -26.30 -11.21 17.07
N TYR A 73 -25.73 -12.13 16.28
CA TYR A 73 -25.20 -13.41 16.76
C TYR A 73 -23.70 -13.57 16.56
N LEU A 74 -23.12 -12.88 15.59
CA LEU A 74 -21.75 -13.07 15.14
C LEU A 74 -21.00 -11.74 15.14
N LEU A 75 -19.73 -11.81 15.53
CA LEU A 75 -18.77 -10.72 15.48
C LEU A 75 -17.55 -11.20 14.66
N PHE A 76 -17.34 -10.57 13.51
CA PHE A 76 -16.18 -10.80 12.66
C PHE A 76 -15.13 -9.73 12.97
N VAL A 77 -13.93 -10.14 13.34
CA VAL A 77 -12.82 -9.25 13.67
C VAL A 77 -11.65 -9.53 12.75
N MET A 78 -11.11 -8.47 12.16
CA MET A 78 -9.86 -8.50 11.41
C MET A 78 -8.83 -7.60 12.10
N VAL A 79 -7.64 -8.15 12.35
CA VAL A 79 -6.50 -7.38 12.84
C VAL A 79 -5.61 -7.07 11.66
N VAL A 80 -5.32 -5.79 11.46
CA VAL A 80 -4.63 -5.29 10.27
C VAL A 80 -3.49 -4.36 10.64
N ALA A 81 -2.50 -4.29 9.77
CA ALA A 81 -1.43 -3.30 9.88
C ALA A 81 -2.00 -1.88 9.71
N LYS A 82 -1.37 -0.87 10.33
CA LYS A 82 -1.79 0.54 10.23
C LYS A 82 -1.93 1.08 8.80
N ALA A 83 -1.15 0.53 7.87
CA ALA A 83 -1.15 0.92 6.47
C ALA A 83 -2.31 0.29 5.65
N ALA A 84 -3.06 -0.65 6.21
CA ALA A 84 -4.12 -1.35 5.50
C ALA A 84 -5.30 -0.41 5.15
N ARG A 85 -5.91 -0.66 3.99
CA ARG A 85 -7.03 0.15 3.46
C ARG A 85 -8.34 -0.26 4.10
N ILE A 86 -8.84 0.56 5.02
CA ILE A 86 -10.01 0.23 5.86
C ILE A 86 -11.29 -0.02 5.08
N GLY A 87 -11.52 0.71 3.98
CA GLY A 87 -12.66 0.46 3.11
C GLY A 87 -12.67 -0.97 2.56
N HIS A 88 -11.51 -1.49 2.14
CA HIS A 88 -11.41 -2.87 1.67
C HIS A 88 -11.57 -3.88 2.80
N MET A 89 -11.00 -3.62 3.99
CA MET A 89 -11.14 -4.52 5.13
C MET A 89 -12.60 -4.67 5.55
N ARG A 90 -13.35 -3.56 5.58
CA ARG A 90 -14.80 -3.58 5.87
C ARG A 90 -15.57 -4.36 4.82
N PHE A 91 -15.31 -4.10 3.54
CA PHE A 91 -15.94 -4.85 2.44
C PHE A 91 -15.65 -6.36 2.54
N MET A 92 -14.41 -6.75 2.85
CA MET A 92 -14.04 -8.15 3.03
C MET A 92 -14.78 -8.80 4.21
N LEU A 93 -14.90 -8.08 5.33
CA LEU A 93 -15.62 -8.58 6.51
C LEU A 93 -17.13 -8.71 6.25
N GLU A 94 -17.74 -7.74 5.58
CA GLU A 94 -19.13 -7.79 5.16
C GLU A 94 -19.39 -8.94 4.17
N TYR A 95 -18.51 -9.11 3.19
CA TYR A 95 -18.57 -10.23 2.25
C TYR A 95 -18.44 -11.58 2.97
N ALA A 96 -17.50 -11.68 3.92
CA ALA A 96 -17.32 -12.88 4.73
C ALA A 96 -18.53 -13.19 5.61
N LEU A 97 -19.14 -12.17 6.23
CA LEU A 97 -20.37 -12.32 7.01
C LEU A 97 -21.51 -12.83 6.14
N ASN A 98 -21.72 -12.22 4.97
CA ASN A 98 -22.76 -12.64 4.03
C ASN A 98 -22.55 -14.07 3.53
N GLU A 99 -21.30 -14.45 3.20
CA GLU A 99 -20.98 -15.81 2.78
C GLU A 99 -21.15 -16.82 3.92
N PHE A 100 -20.85 -16.44 5.16
CA PHE A 100 -21.11 -17.29 6.33
C PHE A 100 -22.61 -17.57 6.46
N MET A 101 -23.42 -16.52 6.44
CA MET A 101 -24.88 -16.65 6.53
C MET A 101 -25.44 -17.50 5.39
N LYS A 102 -24.90 -17.37 4.18
CA LYS A 102 -25.34 -18.13 3.02
C LYS A 102 -24.93 -19.61 3.02
N THR A 103 -23.74 -19.92 3.54
CA THR A 103 -23.14 -21.27 3.36
C THR A 103 -23.11 -22.10 4.63
N GLN A 104 -23.20 -21.48 5.80
CA GLN A 104 -23.13 -22.16 7.10
C GLN A 104 -24.48 -22.21 7.80
N VAL A 105 -25.47 -21.41 7.39
CA VAL A 105 -26.85 -21.47 7.88
C VAL A 105 -27.71 -22.26 6.89
N PRO A 106 -28.21 -23.45 7.25
CA PRO A 106 -29.11 -24.24 6.40
C PRO A 106 -30.37 -23.48 5.99
N GLU A 107 -30.88 -23.78 4.80
CA GLU A 107 -32.17 -23.26 4.33
C GLU A 107 -33.29 -23.66 5.30
N GLY A 108 -34.03 -22.66 5.79
CA GLY A 108 -35.12 -22.86 6.75
C GLY A 108 -34.72 -22.89 8.23
N SER A 109 -33.45 -22.62 8.56
CA SER A 109 -32.98 -22.41 9.94
C SER A 109 -32.45 -20.99 10.16
N ASP A 110 -32.39 -20.56 11.42
CA ASP A 110 -31.70 -19.35 11.86
C ASP A 110 -30.25 -19.68 12.29
N ILE A 111 -29.34 -18.71 12.19
CA ILE A 111 -28.04 -18.76 12.85
C ILE A 111 -28.17 -19.01 14.36
N ALA A 112 -29.22 -18.51 15.01
CA ALA A 112 -29.51 -18.79 16.43
C ALA A 112 -29.60 -20.31 16.69
N ASP A 113 -30.38 -21.02 15.88
CA ASP A 113 -30.57 -22.47 15.99
C ASP A 113 -29.27 -23.23 15.72
N VAL A 114 -28.50 -22.77 14.72
CA VAL A 114 -27.21 -23.38 14.37
C VAL A 114 -26.23 -23.27 15.55
N LEU A 115 -26.19 -22.11 16.22
CA LEU A 115 -25.31 -21.86 17.35
C LEU A 115 -25.75 -22.60 18.62
N GLU A 116 -27.05 -22.65 18.92
CA GLU A 116 -27.60 -23.40 20.07
C GLU A 116 -27.27 -24.89 19.97
N ASN A 117 -27.38 -25.46 18.77
CA ASN A 117 -27.06 -26.86 18.50
C ASN A 117 -25.55 -27.12 18.34
N TRP A 118 -24.72 -26.07 18.32
CA TRP A 118 -23.28 -26.21 18.17
C TRP A 118 -22.57 -26.41 19.51
N HIS A 119 -22.17 -27.65 19.79
CA HIS A 119 -21.45 -28.00 21.01
C HIS A 119 -19.93 -27.75 20.96
N GLY A 120 -19.49 -26.69 20.27
CA GLY A 120 -18.08 -26.24 20.31
C GLY A 120 -17.09 -27.05 19.46
N ARG A 121 -17.56 -27.87 18.52
CA ARG A 121 -16.65 -28.59 17.60
C ARG A 121 -16.02 -27.63 16.60
N THR A 122 -14.72 -27.38 16.72
CA THR A 122 -13.95 -26.48 15.84
C THR A 122 -13.89 -26.95 14.38
N SER A 123 -14.16 -28.23 14.12
CA SER A 123 -14.21 -28.78 12.77
C SER A 123 -15.45 -28.34 11.97
N THR A 124 -16.53 -27.93 12.64
CA THR A 124 -17.80 -27.56 12.00
C THR A 124 -17.60 -26.47 10.94
N PHE A 125 -16.86 -25.42 11.27
CA PHE A 125 -16.63 -24.27 10.39
C PHE A 125 -15.30 -24.33 9.62
N LYS A 126 -14.68 -25.52 9.52
CA LYS A 126 -13.37 -25.67 8.87
C LYS A 126 -13.37 -25.23 7.40
N LYS A 127 -14.46 -25.51 6.67
CA LYS A 127 -14.61 -25.09 5.27
C LYS A 127 -14.65 -23.56 5.15
N PHE A 128 -15.46 -22.91 6.00
CA PHE A 128 -15.51 -21.46 6.05
C PHE A 128 -14.15 -20.83 6.42
N GLY A 129 -13.43 -21.43 7.37
CA GLY A 129 -12.08 -20.98 7.69
C GLY A 129 -11.09 -21.08 6.52
N LYS A 130 -11.24 -22.05 5.60
CA LYS A 130 -10.43 -22.10 4.36
C LYS A 130 -10.83 -20.99 3.38
N PHE A 131 -12.12 -20.71 3.26
CA PHE A 131 -12.60 -19.58 2.46
C PHE A 131 -12.01 -18.26 2.94
N ILE A 132 -11.91 -18.04 4.26
CA ILE A 132 -11.22 -16.86 4.82
C ILE A 132 -9.74 -16.84 4.43
N ASP A 133 -9.05 -17.98 4.50
CA ASP A 133 -7.64 -18.08 4.07
C ASP A 133 -7.45 -17.71 2.59
N GLU A 134 -8.34 -18.18 1.72
CA GLU A 134 -8.34 -17.86 0.28
C GLU A 134 -8.63 -16.37 0.03
N LEU A 135 -9.64 -15.81 0.72
CA LEU A 135 -10.01 -14.40 0.61
C LEU A 135 -8.87 -13.47 1.04
N VAL A 136 -8.17 -13.81 2.12
CA VAL A 136 -6.99 -13.07 2.58
C VAL A 136 -5.83 -13.19 1.60
N ALA A 137 -5.55 -14.39 1.08
CA ALA A 137 -4.48 -14.59 0.11
C ALA A 137 -4.71 -13.76 -1.17
N GLN A 138 -5.93 -13.75 -1.70
CA GLN A 138 -6.31 -12.94 -2.87
C GLN A 138 -6.12 -11.44 -2.62
N TYR A 139 -6.47 -10.95 -1.43
CA TYR A 139 -6.27 -9.55 -1.08
C TYR A 139 -4.79 -9.18 -1.05
N GLU A 140 -3.96 -9.97 -0.36
CA GLU A 140 -2.53 -9.67 -0.23
C GLU A 140 -1.84 -9.70 -1.60
N GLU A 141 -2.16 -10.67 -2.46
CA GLU A 141 -1.63 -10.72 -3.83
C GLU A 141 -2.09 -9.52 -4.65
N THR A 142 -3.36 -9.14 -4.57
CA THR A 142 -3.90 -8.00 -5.32
C THR A 142 -3.31 -6.67 -4.86
N ASP A 143 -3.16 -6.47 -3.55
CA ASP A 143 -2.58 -5.23 -3.02
C ASP A 143 -1.10 -5.10 -3.40
N GLU A 144 -0.34 -6.20 -3.35
CA GLU A 144 1.06 -6.23 -3.78
C GLU A 144 1.20 -5.89 -5.28
N VAL A 145 0.35 -6.47 -6.12
CA VAL A 145 0.28 -6.17 -7.57
C VAL A 145 -0.11 -4.71 -7.83
N LEU A 146 -1.09 -4.16 -7.10
CA LEU A 146 -1.50 -2.76 -7.23
C LEU A 146 -0.39 -1.80 -6.85
N VAL A 147 0.36 -2.08 -5.77
CA VAL A 147 1.50 -1.26 -5.35
C VAL A 147 2.62 -1.35 -6.37
N ALA A 148 2.96 -2.55 -6.86
CA ALA A 148 3.95 -2.74 -7.91
C ALA A 148 3.57 -1.98 -9.20
N GLY A 149 2.30 -2.04 -9.60
CA GLY A 149 1.76 -1.28 -10.74
C GLY A 149 1.91 0.22 -10.54
N LYS A 150 1.58 0.73 -9.34
CA LYS A 150 1.78 2.15 -8.98
C LYS A 150 3.25 2.57 -9.05
N SER A 151 4.15 1.73 -8.55
CA SER A 151 5.59 1.94 -8.58
C SER A 151 6.14 1.98 -10.00
N MET A 152 5.74 1.02 -10.85
CA MET A 152 6.13 0.97 -12.27
C MET A 152 5.65 2.19 -13.04
N ASP A 153 4.40 2.61 -12.83
CA ASP A 153 3.84 3.79 -13.48
C ASP A 153 4.61 5.06 -13.10
N CYS A 154 4.96 5.19 -11.81
CA CYS A 154 5.80 6.27 -11.31
C CYS A 154 7.20 6.26 -11.94
N LEU A 155 7.82 5.09 -12.09
CA LEU A 155 9.14 4.95 -12.71
C LEU A 155 9.12 5.36 -14.19
N GLU A 156 8.08 4.98 -14.93
CA GLU A 156 7.92 5.37 -16.32
C GLU A 156 7.82 6.89 -16.47
N VAL A 157 6.96 7.54 -15.67
CA VAL A 157 6.81 8.99 -15.68
C VAL A 157 8.14 9.70 -15.39
N MET A 158 8.86 9.25 -14.36
CA MET A 158 10.14 9.83 -14.00
C MET A 158 11.22 9.57 -15.05
N SER A 159 11.26 8.38 -15.67
CA SER A 159 12.18 8.06 -16.76
C SER A 159 12.01 9.03 -17.94
N HIS A 160 10.77 9.36 -18.30
CA HIS A 160 10.48 10.35 -19.34
C HIS A 160 10.97 11.75 -18.96
N LEU A 161 10.77 12.16 -17.71
CA LEU A 161 11.26 13.45 -17.22
C LEU A 161 12.80 13.52 -17.23
N PHE A 162 13.50 12.49 -16.75
CA PHE A 162 14.96 12.42 -16.79
C PHE A 162 15.51 12.50 -18.21
N ARG A 163 14.91 11.74 -19.13
CA ARG A 163 15.27 11.77 -20.56
C ARG A 163 14.98 13.14 -21.17
N GLY A 164 13.85 13.77 -20.81
CA GLY A 164 13.51 15.13 -21.23
C GLY A 164 14.57 16.15 -20.82
N ILE A 165 15.05 16.09 -19.57
CA ILE A 165 16.14 16.98 -19.09
C ILE A 165 17.44 16.71 -19.86
N MET A 166 17.80 15.45 -20.06
CA MET A 166 19.04 15.07 -20.76
C MET A 166 19.02 15.34 -22.28
N ARG A 167 17.87 15.72 -22.84
CA ARG A 167 17.75 16.24 -24.22
C ARG A 167 18.15 17.70 -24.37
N VAL A 168 18.58 18.38 -23.29
CA VAL A 168 19.15 19.73 -23.36
C VAL A 168 20.18 19.85 -24.49
N LYS A 169 20.00 20.88 -25.33
CA LYS A 169 20.87 21.16 -26.49
C LYS A 169 22.20 21.72 -26.00
N THR A 170 23.19 20.84 -25.86
CA THR A 170 24.54 21.20 -25.39
C THR A 170 25.58 20.22 -25.93
N THR A 171 26.86 20.51 -25.72
CA THR A 171 27.97 19.67 -26.19
C THR A 171 28.04 18.35 -25.40
N LYS A 172 28.61 17.30 -26.01
CA LYS A 172 28.85 16.01 -25.33
C LYS A 172 29.70 16.17 -24.07
N ALA A 173 30.64 17.10 -24.06
CA ALA A 173 31.45 17.43 -22.90
C ALA A 173 30.60 17.98 -21.74
N ASN A 174 29.66 18.89 -22.03
CA ASN A 174 28.75 19.40 -21.02
C ASN A 174 27.79 18.32 -20.49
N LYS A 175 27.29 17.43 -21.36
CA LYS A 175 26.48 16.28 -20.89
C LYS A 175 27.25 15.38 -19.91
N ARG A 176 28.52 15.09 -20.20
CA ARG A 176 29.38 14.35 -19.25
C ARG A 176 29.60 15.10 -17.94
N LYS A 177 29.75 16.43 -17.98
CA LYS A 177 29.82 17.24 -16.76
C LYS A 177 28.54 17.15 -15.94
N ILE A 178 27.36 17.15 -16.58
CA ILE A 178 26.06 16.97 -15.89
C ILE A 178 26.03 15.61 -15.19
N VAL A 179 26.36 14.53 -15.91
CA VAL A 179 26.40 13.17 -15.35
C VAL A 179 27.33 13.11 -14.12
N ASN A 180 28.57 13.58 -14.25
CA ASN A 180 29.53 13.57 -13.15
C ASN A 180 29.04 14.41 -11.95
N ARG A 181 28.38 15.54 -12.23
CA ARG A 181 27.81 16.40 -11.19
C ARG A 181 26.67 15.72 -10.45
N VAL A 182 25.77 15.04 -11.16
CA VAL A 182 24.68 14.26 -10.56
C VAL A 182 25.24 13.12 -9.71
N LEU A 183 26.21 12.35 -10.23
CA LEU A 183 26.85 11.27 -9.48
C LEU A 183 27.47 11.76 -8.17
N GLY A 184 28.21 12.88 -8.20
CA GLY A 184 28.79 13.47 -6.99
C GLY A 184 27.76 14.01 -5.99
N LEU A 185 26.63 14.54 -6.47
CA LEU A 185 25.53 14.95 -5.58
C LEU A 185 24.77 13.76 -5.00
N MET A 186 24.71 12.64 -5.74
CA MET A 186 23.99 11.43 -5.34
C MET A 186 24.71 10.67 -4.22
N GLU A 187 26.03 10.81 -4.05
CA GLU A 187 26.78 10.13 -2.98
C GLU A 187 26.13 10.32 -1.59
N ALA A 188 25.66 11.54 -1.29
CA ALA A 188 25.05 11.86 0.00
C ALA A 188 23.71 11.13 0.27
N MET A 189 23.06 10.59 -0.76
CA MET A 189 21.78 9.90 -0.64
C MET A 189 21.87 8.38 -0.83
N LEU A 190 23.04 7.84 -1.20
CA LEU A 190 23.23 6.40 -1.42
C LEU A 190 23.13 5.57 -0.13
N ASP A 191 23.41 6.17 1.02
CA ASP A 191 23.22 5.50 2.32
C ASP A 191 21.74 5.39 2.68
N ARG A 192 20.96 6.43 2.35
CA ARG A 192 19.50 6.45 2.58
C ARG A 192 18.74 5.60 1.56
N TYR A 193 19.22 5.54 0.32
CA TYR A 193 18.59 4.82 -0.78
C TYR A 193 19.59 3.88 -1.49
N PRO A 194 19.91 2.72 -0.88
CA PRO A 194 20.95 1.82 -1.41
C PRO A 194 20.66 1.27 -2.81
N PHE A 195 19.37 1.15 -3.18
CA PHE A 195 18.94 0.67 -4.50
C PHE A 195 19.36 1.61 -5.65
N LEU A 196 19.73 2.87 -5.36
CA LEU A 196 20.23 3.79 -6.38
C LEU A 196 21.65 3.42 -6.86
N LYS A 197 22.43 2.65 -6.07
CA LYS A 197 23.82 2.29 -6.39
C LYS A 197 23.94 1.49 -7.69
N THR A 198 22.89 0.76 -8.06
CA THR A 198 22.89 -0.12 -9.24
C THR A 198 22.30 0.55 -10.48
N ILE A 199 21.82 1.80 -10.39
CA ILE A 199 21.13 2.46 -11.49
C ILE A 199 22.16 3.08 -12.46
N PRO A 200 22.11 2.75 -13.75
CA PRO A 200 22.95 3.40 -14.75
C PRO A 200 22.57 4.87 -14.93
N ILE A 201 23.58 5.74 -14.87
CA ILE A 201 23.47 7.16 -15.21
C ILE A 201 24.49 7.49 -16.29
N ASP A 202 24.00 7.93 -17.45
CA ASP A 202 24.85 8.26 -18.59
C ASP A 202 24.35 9.51 -19.34
N VAL A 203 24.92 9.76 -20.51
CA VAL A 203 24.58 10.95 -21.32
C VAL A 203 23.17 10.89 -21.93
N ALA A 204 22.50 9.74 -21.89
CA ALA A 204 21.15 9.54 -22.37
C ALA A 204 20.11 9.76 -21.25
N GLY A 205 20.45 9.47 -19.99
CA GLY A 205 19.50 9.60 -18.89
C GLY A 205 19.91 8.90 -17.61
N ILE A 206 18.89 8.72 -16.75
CA ILE A 206 18.93 7.89 -15.55
C ILE A 206 17.98 6.71 -15.81
N GLU A 207 18.49 5.49 -15.83
CA GLU A 207 17.72 4.28 -16.19
C GLU A 207 17.00 3.67 -14.98
N VAL A 208 16.07 4.44 -14.41
CA VAL A 208 15.31 4.06 -13.21
C VAL A 208 14.35 2.89 -13.41
N LEU A 209 14.03 2.51 -14.66
CA LEU A 209 13.19 1.35 -14.96
C LEU A 209 13.80 0.01 -14.52
N GLN A 210 15.10 -0.01 -14.19
CA GLN A 210 15.78 -1.20 -13.68
C GLN A 210 15.58 -1.43 -12.17
N ILE A 211 14.92 -0.51 -11.46
CA ILE A 211 14.65 -0.68 -10.02
C ILE A 211 13.62 -1.79 -9.84
N ASP A 212 13.95 -2.78 -9.01
CA ASP A 212 13.00 -3.81 -8.60
C ASP A 212 11.96 -3.24 -7.63
N VAL A 213 10.75 -3.00 -8.14
CA VAL A 213 9.61 -2.44 -7.40
C VAL A 213 9.10 -3.32 -6.26
N TYR A 214 9.43 -4.61 -6.25
CA TYR A 214 9.06 -5.51 -5.15
C TYR A 214 10.05 -5.43 -3.98
N SER A 215 11.25 -4.88 -4.23
CA SER A 215 12.30 -4.76 -3.21
C SER A 215 12.28 -3.42 -2.45
N VAL A 216 11.52 -2.43 -2.93
CA VAL A 216 11.49 -1.06 -2.40
C VAL A 216 10.06 -0.63 -2.09
N SER A 217 9.83 0.00 -0.93
CA SER A 217 8.52 0.58 -0.62
C SER A 217 8.22 1.74 -1.56
N TYR A 218 6.95 1.89 -1.98
CA TYR A 218 6.53 2.96 -2.89
C TYR A 218 6.95 4.36 -2.38
N GLN A 219 6.86 4.61 -1.07
CA GLN A 219 7.26 5.89 -0.49
C GLN A 219 8.76 6.16 -0.67
N HIS A 220 9.62 5.19 -0.31
CA HIS A 220 11.06 5.35 -0.49
C HIS A 220 11.44 5.50 -1.97
N LEU A 221 10.76 4.76 -2.85
CA LEU A 221 10.94 4.90 -4.29
C LEU A 221 10.60 6.33 -4.73
N ARG A 222 9.44 6.84 -4.35
CA ARG A 222 8.96 8.18 -4.73
C ARG A 222 9.87 9.29 -4.23
N ASP A 223 10.29 9.21 -2.96
CA ASP A 223 11.19 10.20 -2.34
C ASP A 223 12.57 10.21 -3.02
N ALA A 224 13.11 9.03 -3.33
CA ALA A 224 14.38 8.92 -4.04
C ALA A 224 14.30 9.48 -5.47
N LEU A 225 13.19 9.21 -6.18
CA LEU A 225 12.97 9.71 -7.54
C LEU A 225 12.79 11.23 -7.58
N GLU A 226 12.04 11.81 -6.62
CA GLU A 226 11.92 13.27 -6.47
C GLU A 226 13.30 13.91 -6.32
N GLU A 227 14.09 13.37 -5.39
CA GLU A 227 15.39 13.91 -5.07
C GLU A 227 16.36 13.78 -6.26
N LEU A 228 16.37 12.64 -6.96
CA LEU A 228 17.12 12.49 -8.20
C LEU A 228 16.72 13.53 -9.26
N PHE A 229 15.43 13.81 -9.40
CA PHE A 229 14.92 14.81 -10.34
C PHE A 229 15.37 16.21 -9.97
N ARG A 230 15.29 16.57 -8.70
CA ARG A 230 15.83 17.83 -8.17
C ARG A 230 17.32 17.96 -8.46
N LEU A 231 18.11 16.92 -8.20
CA LEU A 231 19.56 16.91 -8.44
C LEU A 231 19.90 17.05 -9.93
N LEU A 232 19.19 16.34 -10.81
CA LEU A 232 19.39 16.43 -12.25
C LEU A 232 19.02 17.82 -12.79
N ALA A 233 17.89 18.38 -12.36
CA ALA A 233 17.46 19.73 -12.73
C ALA A 233 18.49 20.78 -12.30
N LYS A 234 18.97 20.69 -11.04
CA LYS A 234 20.02 21.55 -10.50
C LYS A 234 21.32 21.44 -11.28
N ALA A 235 21.86 20.23 -11.46
CA ALA A 235 23.11 20.00 -12.17
C ALA A 235 23.04 20.53 -13.62
N THR A 236 21.90 20.33 -14.29
CA THR A 236 21.70 20.83 -15.65
C THR A 236 21.71 22.37 -15.67
N ARG A 237 20.98 23.02 -14.75
CA ARG A 237 20.94 24.49 -14.64
C ARG A 237 22.30 25.11 -14.33
N GLU A 238 23.13 24.45 -13.51
CA GLU A 238 24.49 24.91 -13.16
C GLU A 238 25.46 24.87 -14.36
N ILE A 239 25.23 24.00 -15.34
CA ILE A 239 26.22 23.67 -16.39
C ILE A 239 25.86 24.26 -17.75
N VAL A 240 24.57 24.34 -18.08
CA VAL A 240 24.14 24.90 -19.37
C VAL A 240 23.77 26.37 -19.23
N SER A 241 23.66 27.09 -20.35
CA SER A 241 23.16 28.46 -20.32
C SER A 241 21.67 28.51 -19.95
N ASP A 242 21.24 29.61 -19.34
CA ASP A 242 19.83 29.84 -18.98
C ASP A 242 18.89 29.66 -20.18
N LYS A 243 19.32 30.11 -21.37
CA LYS A 243 18.57 29.91 -22.61
C LYS A 243 18.41 28.43 -22.94
N ALA A 244 19.51 27.66 -22.95
CA ALA A 244 19.46 26.23 -23.25
C ALA A 244 18.64 25.45 -22.21
N TYR A 245 18.71 25.84 -20.95
CA TYR A 245 17.90 25.26 -19.87
C TYR A 245 16.41 25.51 -20.10
N ARG A 246 16.01 26.78 -20.30
CA ARG A 246 14.62 27.16 -20.59
C ARG A 246 14.08 26.48 -21.85
N ASP A 247 14.87 26.47 -22.92
CA ASP A 247 14.51 25.79 -24.17
C ASP A 247 14.28 24.29 -23.94
N MET A 248 15.09 23.63 -23.10
CA MET A 248 14.86 22.24 -22.73
C MET A 248 13.55 22.07 -21.94
N VAL A 249 13.30 22.93 -20.94
CA VAL A 249 12.08 22.84 -20.13
C VAL A 249 10.85 22.95 -21.02
N PHE A 250 10.78 23.98 -21.86
CA PHE A 250 9.59 24.26 -22.67
C PHE A 250 9.43 23.35 -23.89
N ASN A 251 10.52 22.90 -24.52
CA ASN A 251 10.45 22.12 -25.76
C ASN A 251 10.52 20.61 -25.55
N GLU A 252 11.13 20.12 -24.46
CA GLU A 252 11.32 18.69 -24.22
C GLU A 252 10.50 18.19 -23.03
N VAL A 253 10.47 18.92 -21.91
CA VAL A 253 9.80 18.45 -20.68
C VAL A 253 8.32 18.83 -20.65
N MET A 254 7.98 20.10 -20.86
CA MET A 254 6.59 20.58 -20.78
C MET A 254 5.62 19.91 -21.76
N PRO A 255 6.00 19.51 -22.99
CA PRO A 255 5.11 18.77 -23.87
C PRO A 255 4.71 17.42 -23.27
N TYR A 256 5.65 16.71 -22.62
CA TYR A 256 5.36 15.48 -21.89
C TYR A 256 4.44 15.74 -20.69
N VAL A 257 4.77 16.73 -19.86
CA VAL A 257 3.98 17.13 -18.69
C VAL A 257 2.53 17.44 -19.07
N LYS A 258 2.30 18.16 -20.18
CA LYS A 258 0.96 18.48 -20.68
C LYS A 258 0.20 17.23 -21.15
N ARG A 259 0.87 16.33 -21.87
CA ARG A 259 0.26 15.10 -22.38
C ARG A 259 -0.15 14.16 -21.26
N ASP A 260 0.69 14.02 -20.25
CA ASP A 260 0.54 13.03 -19.17
C ASP A 260 0.11 13.66 -17.83
N ILE A 261 -0.45 14.87 -17.85
CA ILE A 261 -0.74 15.69 -16.65
C ILE A 261 -1.52 14.95 -15.56
N LYS A 262 -2.48 14.09 -15.95
CA LYS A 262 -3.27 13.30 -15.01
C LYS A 262 -2.41 12.31 -14.23
N ARG A 263 -1.49 11.60 -14.88
CA ARG A 263 -0.56 10.68 -14.21
C ARG A 263 0.38 11.46 -13.29
N LEU A 264 0.91 12.60 -13.75
CA LEU A 264 1.76 13.45 -12.91
C LEU A 264 1.03 13.97 -11.66
N GLN A 265 -0.25 14.34 -11.77
CA GLN A 265 -1.06 14.74 -10.62
C GLN A 265 -1.32 13.57 -9.66
N THR A 266 -1.67 12.39 -10.17
CA THR A 266 -1.93 11.18 -9.36
C THR A 266 -0.76 10.82 -8.46
N TYR A 267 0.48 11.08 -8.90
CA TYR A 267 1.69 10.77 -8.13
C TYR A 267 2.37 12.00 -7.50
N ALA A 268 1.70 13.15 -7.50
CA ALA A 268 2.22 14.43 -7.02
C ALA A 268 3.54 14.86 -7.68
N ILE A 269 3.85 14.36 -8.89
CA ILE A 269 5.07 14.71 -9.65
C ILE A 269 4.93 16.09 -10.29
N LEU A 270 3.69 16.53 -10.56
CA LEU A 270 3.45 17.85 -11.14
C LEU A 270 4.01 18.97 -10.25
N ASP A 271 3.83 18.85 -8.93
CA ASP A 271 4.34 19.83 -7.96
C ASP A 271 5.87 19.86 -7.94
N ASP A 272 6.52 18.71 -8.09
CA ASP A 272 7.99 18.62 -8.19
C ASP A 272 8.52 19.29 -9.45
N VAL A 273 7.85 19.07 -10.59
CA VAL A 273 8.19 19.72 -11.86
C VAL A 273 8.12 21.23 -11.69
N ILE A 274 7.04 21.74 -11.10
CA ILE A 274 6.88 23.18 -10.85
C ILE A 274 7.97 23.68 -9.89
N ARG A 275 8.22 22.96 -8.79
CA ARG A 275 9.16 23.37 -7.73
C ARG A 275 10.62 23.40 -8.19
N TYR A 276 11.04 22.47 -9.03
CA TYR A 276 12.46 22.28 -9.34
C TYR A 276 12.87 22.76 -10.74
N MET A 277 11.93 22.97 -11.66
CA MET A 277 12.25 23.41 -13.02
C MET A 277 11.97 24.89 -13.29
N PHE A 278 11.24 25.58 -12.41
CA PHE A 278 10.92 27.00 -12.52
C PHE A 278 11.49 27.77 -11.33
#